data_AF-A0A7V4XQJ3-F1
#
_entry.id   AF-A0A7V4XQJ3-F1
#
_cell.length_a   1.000
_cell.length_b   1.000
_cell.length_c   1.000
_cell.angle_alpha   90.00
_cell.angle_beta   90.00
_cell.angle_gamma   90.00
#
_symmetry.space_group_name_H-M   'P 1'
#
loop_
_entity.id
_entity.type
_entity.pdbx_description
1 polymer ?
#
loop_
_entity_poly.entity_id
_entity_poly.type
_entity_poly.pdbx_seq_one_letter_code
_entity_poly.pdbx_strand_id
1 'polypeptide(L)' 'MRAALYARVSTRDKGQEVDNQLIELRRFCVAQGWLIV' A
#
# COMPACT_ATOMS: atom_id res chain seq x y z
N MET A 1 -1.53 -16.61 3.24
CA MET A 1 -1.77 -15.62 4.32
C MET A 1 -2.72 -14.54 3.79
N ARG A 2 -3.54 -13.91 4.65
CA ARG A 2 -4.44 -12.81 4.27
C ARG A 2 -3.91 -11.49 4.87
N ALA A 3 -3.94 -10.40 4.12
CA ALA A 3 -3.40 -9.11 4.54
C ALA A 3 -4.35 -7.97 4.17
N ALA A 4 -4.62 -7.06 5.10
CA ALA A 4 -5.32 -5.81 4.81
C ALA A 4 -4.28 -4.70 4.58
N LEU A 5 -4.54 -3.81 3.61
CA LEU A 5 -3.67 -2.67 3.34
C LEU A 5 -4.28 -1.39 3.89
N TYR A 6 -3.48 -0.65 4.64
CA TYR A 6 -3.82 0.68 5.13
C TYR A 6 -2.72 1.65 4.74
N ALA A 7 -3.11 2.78 4.16
CA ALA A 7 -2.20 3.84 3.81
C ALA A 7 -2.86 5.19 4.12
N ARG A 8 -2.04 6.13 4.60
CA ARG A 8 -2.47 7.51 4.89
C ARG A 8 -1.33 8.47 4.60
N VAL A 9 -1.70 9.71 4.33
CA VAL A 9 -0.77 10.83 4.26
C VAL A 9 -1.21 11.89 5.25
N SER A 10 -0.25 12.52 5.94
CA SER A 10 -0.56 13.59 6.89
C SER A 10 -0.88 14.91 6.17
N THR A 11 -0.32 15.09 4.97
CA THR A 11 -0.45 16.28 4.14
C THR A 11 -0.45 15.86 2.66
N ARG A 12 -1.14 16.62 1.80
CA ARG A 12 -1.21 16.39 0.34
C ARG A 12 -0.28 17.33 -0.42
N ASP A 13 0.92 17.51 0.11
CA ASP A 13 1.95 18.38 -0.45
C ASP A 13 3.13 17.56 -0.97
N LYS A 14 3.88 18.14 -1.92
CA LYS A 14 5.11 17.55 -2.47
C LYS A 14 4.94 16.13 -3.05
N GLY A 15 3.76 15.83 -3.60
CA GLY A 15 3.48 14.53 -4.21
C GLY A 15 3.23 13.39 -3.21
N GLN A 16 2.88 13.73 -1.95
CA GLN A 16 2.40 12.74 -1.00
C GLN A 16 0.98 12.28 -1.35
N GLU A 17 0.89 11.14 -2.03
CA GLU A 17 -0.37 10.46 -2.34
C GLU A 17 -0.41 9.08 -1.68
N VAL A 18 -1.60 8.68 -1.24
CA VAL A 18 -1.84 7.36 -0.64
C VAL A 18 -1.49 6.24 -1.63
N ASP A 19 -1.76 6.46 -2.91
CA ASP A 19 -1.50 5.50 -3.98
C ASP A 19 -0.02 5.12 -4.10
N ASN A 20 0.89 6.07 -3.87
CA ASN A 20 2.33 5.83 -3.93
C ASN A 20 2.77 4.79 -2.89
N GLN A 21 2.13 4.78 -1.71
CA GLN A 21 2.38 3.78 -0.66
C GLN A 21 1.69 2.45 -1.00
N LEU A 22 0.45 2.50 -1.49
CA LEU A 22 -0.33 1.30 -1.81
C LEU A 22 0.29 0.48 -2.95
N ILE A 23 0.92 1.10 -3.94
CA ILE A 23 1.57 0.38 -5.05
C ILE A 23 2.66 -0.56 -4.53
N GLU A 24 3.55 -0.06 -3.69
CA GLU A 24 4.65 -0.87 -3.15
C GLU A 24 4.16 -1.94 -2.17
N LEU A 25 3.16 -1.61 -1.34
CA LEU A 25 2.53 -2.59 -0.44
C LEU A 25 1.84 -3.73 -1.20
N ARG A 26 1.16 -3.41 -2.31
CA ARG A 26 0.54 -4.42 -3.19
C ARG A 26 1.62 -5.30 -3.83
N ARG A 27 2.69 -4.71 -4.38
CA ARG A 27 3.83 -5.44 -4.96
C ARG A 27 4.45 -6.41 -3.95
N PHE A 28 4.64 -5.95 -2.72
CA PHE A 28 5.15 -6.79 -1.64
C PHE A 28 4.21 -7.96 -1.33
N CYS A 29 2.90 -7.73 -1.16
CA CYS A 29 1.94 -8.80 -0.91
C CYS A 29 1.93 -9.84 -2.03
N VAL A 30 2.00 -9.40 -3.30
CA VAL A 30 2.10 -10.29 -4.46
C VAL A 30 3.38 -11.14 -4.40
N ALA A 31 4.54 -10.52 -4.15
CA ALA A 31 5.82 -11.22 -4.04
C ALA A 31 5.84 -12.25 -2.91
N GLN A 32 5.08 -12.02 -1.84
CA GLN A 32 4.94 -12.93 -0.71
C GLN A 32 3.82 -13.98 -0.88
N GLY A 33 3.03 -13.90 -1.95
CA GLY A 33 1.87 -14.78 -2.17
C GLY A 33 0.72 -14.56 -1.18
N TRP A 34 0.54 -13.32 -0.71
CA TRP A 34 -0.52 -12.98 0.24
C TRP A 34 -1.77 -12.50 -0.47
N LEU A 35 -2.93 -13.00 -0.03
CA LEU A 35 -4.22 -12.51 -0.49
C LEU A 35 -4.53 -11.19 0.21
N ILE A 36 -4.70 -10.12 -0.58
CA ILE A 36 -5.16 -8.84 -0.07
C ILE A 36 -6.67 -8.90 0.17
N VAL A 37 -7.14 -8.43 1.33
CA VAL A 37 -8.56 -8.44 1.77
C VAL A 37 -9.09 -7.06 2.09
#